data_AF-A0A2G8KNI8-F1
#
_entry.id   AF-A0A2G8KNI8-F1
#
_cell.length_a   1.000
_cell.length_b   1.000
_cell.length_c   1.000
_cell.angle_alpha   90.00
_cell.angle_beta   90.00
_cell.angle_gamma   90.00
#
_symmetry.space_group_name_H-M   'P 1'
#
loop_
_entity.id
_entity.type
_entity.pdbx_description
1 polymer ?
#
loop_
_entity_poly.entity_id
_entity_poly.type
_entity_poly.pdbx_seq_one_letter_code
_entity_poly.pdbx_strand_id
1 'polypeptide(L)'
;MMNQWLKYNKEPEDQVTVFMGKTAFYRQKRMKESLGSVNTTIAEFPQLLDPGMIEQDFALLYPSRSNKLYQRWEKVARKVILYSQQLNWREVLGMQNTNIDDLTKEETKNLAFSLLAIIFRNGRSGTGRKGHNSANDSVNCFIDVQPEMFDIDQYVKTSKQQTPHSHLLCAGKSDNSITNLCHHRTECTPSAVTHESY
;
A
#
# COMPACT_ATOMS: atom_id res chain seq x y z
N MET A 1 2.78 -20.92 23.65
CA MET A 1 1.65 -20.51 22.77
C MET A 1 2.24 -19.99 21.45
N MET A 2 1.68 -20.32 20.27
CA MET A 2 2.36 -20.03 18.97
C MET A 2 2.64 -18.53 18.74
N ASN A 3 1.73 -17.64 19.16
CA ASN A 3 1.91 -16.19 19.13
C ASN A 3 3.10 -15.70 19.97
N GLN A 4 3.33 -16.30 21.15
CA GLN A 4 4.47 -15.96 21.99
C GLN A 4 5.80 -16.39 21.34
N TRP A 5 5.81 -17.48 20.58
CA TRP A 5 6.99 -17.88 19.80
C TRP A 5 7.26 -16.90 18.66
N LEU A 6 6.23 -16.54 17.87
CA LEU A 6 6.33 -15.58 16.77
C LEU A 6 6.86 -14.21 17.22
N LYS A 7 6.55 -13.79 18.45
CA LYS A 7 7.05 -12.52 19.00
C LYS A 7 8.57 -12.44 19.09
N TYR A 8 9.25 -13.55 19.32
CA TYR A 8 10.69 -13.58 19.60
C TYR A 8 11.52 -14.29 18.52
N ASN A 9 10.88 -14.96 17.56
CA ASN A 9 11.55 -15.77 16.55
C ASN A 9 11.12 -15.33 15.15
N LYS A 10 12.10 -15.11 14.27
CA LYS A 10 11.90 -14.79 12.84
C LYS A 10 12.38 -15.91 11.91
N GLU A 11 12.96 -16.96 12.47
CA GLU A 11 13.53 -18.08 11.74
C GLU A 11 13.26 -19.39 12.52
N PRO A 12 13.18 -20.54 11.84
CA PRO A 12 13.24 -20.70 10.37
C PRO A 12 11.94 -20.22 9.68
N GLU A 13 12.07 -19.74 8.43
CA GLU A 13 10.98 -19.14 7.65
C GLU A 13 9.77 -20.08 7.48
N ASP A 14 10.01 -21.37 7.25
CA ASP A 14 8.95 -22.39 7.14
C ASP A 14 8.11 -22.46 8.42
N GLN A 15 8.78 -22.40 9.58
CA GLN A 15 8.10 -22.47 10.87
C GLN A 15 7.31 -21.19 11.16
N VAL A 16 7.87 -20.02 10.80
CA VAL A 16 7.15 -18.73 10.86
C VAL A 16 5.89 -18.82 10.01
N THR A 17 6.01 -19.25 8.75
CA THR A 17 4.90 -19.37 7.80
C THR A 17 3.79 -20.28 8.33
N VAL A 18 4.15 -21.44 8.89
CA VAL A 18 3.17 -22.36 9.48
C VAL A 18 2.50 -21.75 10.72
N PHE A 19 3.24 -21.08 11.59
CA PHE A 19 2.69 -20.50 12.81
C PHE A 19 1.84 -19.26 12.52
N MET A 20 2.23 -18.45 11.52
CA MET A 20 1.44 -17.36 11.00
C MET A 20 0.11 -17.87 10.45
N GLY A 21 0.12 -18.91 9.61
CA GLY A 21 -1.11 -19.51 9.10
C GLY A 21 -2.03 -20.04 10.21
N LYS A 22 -1.48 -20.70 11.23
CA LYS A 22 -2.26 -21.19 12.39
C LYS A 22 -2.91 -20.09 13.22
N THR A 23 -2.38 -18.86 13.16
CA THR A 23 -2.85 -17.72 13.95
C THR A 23 -3.72 -16.73 13.16
N ALA A 24 -3.96 -16.99 11.87
CA ALA A 24 -4.76 -16.14 10.97
C ALA A 24 -6.18 -15.85 11.50
N PHE A 25 -6.91 -16.89 11.93
CA PHE A 25 -8.28 -16.75 12.46
C PHE A 25 -8.32 -15.95 13.77
N TYR A 26 -7.29 -16.09 14.60
CA TYR A 26 -7.16 -15.32 15.83
C TYR A 26 -6.97 -13.83 15.53
N ARG A 27 -6.06 -13.49 14.62
CA ARG A 27 -5.87 -12.10 14.15
C ARG A 27 -7.14 -11.52 13.56
N GLN A 28 -7.83 -12.26 12.68
CA GLN A 28 -9.08 -11.80 12.07
C GLN A 28 -10.14 -11.49 13.14
N LYS A 29 -10.33 -12.39 14.11
CA LYS A 29 -11.27 -12.20 15.21
C LYS A 29 -10.93 -10.94 16.00
N ARG A 30 -9.65 -10.79 16.37
CA ARG A 30 -9.15 -9.62 17.11
C ARG A 30 -9.44 -8.31 16.38
N MET A 31 -9.21 -8.26 15.06
CA MET A 31 -9.48 -7.08 14.23
C MET A 31 -10.97 -6.79 14.05
N LYS A 32 -11.81 -7.82 13.88
CA LYS A 32 -13.27 -7.65 13.71
C LYS A 32 -13.96 -7.20 14.98
N GLU A 33 -13.53 -7.74 16.12
CA GLU A 33 -14.12 -7.47 17.43
C GLU A 33 -13.47 -6.25 18.12
N SER A 34 -12.58 -5.55 17.42
CA SER A 34 -11.85 -4.38 17.95
C SER A 34 -11.15 -4.68 19.28
N LEU A 35 -10.65 -5.90 19.48
CA LEU A 35 -9.98 -6.37 20.71
C LEU A 35 -8.55 -5.81 20.86
N GLY A 36 -8.34 -4.57 20.44
CA GLY A 36 -7.06 -3.88 20.36
C GLY A 36 -6.98 -2.98 19.15
N SER A 37 -5.95 -2.14 19.11
CA SER A 37 -5.66 -1.34 17.93
C SER A 37 -4.90 -2.18 16.90
N VAL A 38 -4.79 -1.65 15.67
CA VAL A 38 -3.91 -2.22 14.64
C VAL A 38 -2.47 -2.32 15.17
N ASN A 39 -2.01 -1.30 15.90
CA ASN A 39 -0.66 -1.28 16.48
C ASN A 39 -0.42 -2.40 17.50
N THR A 40 -1.40 -2.71 18.36
CA THR A 40 -1.24 -3.81 19.32
C THR A 40 -1.24 -5.17 18.63
N THR A 41 -1.98 -5.30 17.53
CA THR A 41 -1.97 -6.51 16.70
C THR A 41 -0.62 -6.69 16.00
N ILE A 42 -0.05 -5.62 15.44
CA ILE A 42 1.29 -5.66 14.82
C ILE A 42 2.36 -5.97 15.87
N ALA A 43 2.27 -5.41 17.08
CA ALA A 43 3.22 -5.69 18.16
C ALA A 43 3.17 -7.16 18.64
N GLU A 44 2.01 -7.82 18.53
CA GLU A 44 1.85 -9.24 18.84
C GLU A 44 2.32 -10.14 17.69
N PHE A 45 2.11 -9.70 16.44
CA PHE A 45 2.46 -10.44 15.22
C PHE A 45 3.32 -9.56 14.30
N PRO A 46 4.60 -9.32 14.64
CA PRO A 46 5.44 -8.42 13.85
C PRO A 46 5.65 -8.91 12.41
N GLN A 47 5.62 -10.23 12.19
CA GLN A 47 5.73 -10.85 10.87
C GLN A 47 4.51 -10.63 9.98
N LEU A 48 3.40 -10.08 10.51
CA LEU A 48 2.22 -9.80 9.68
C LEU A 48 2.51 -8.86 8.51
N LEU A 49 3.55 -8.03 8.63
CA LEU A 49 3.99 -7.11 7.58
C LEU A 49 5.05 -7.72 6.65
N ASP A 50 5.47 -8.96 6.89
CA ASP A 50 6.40 -9.65 6.00
C ASP A 50 5.69 -10.03 4.69
N PRO A 51 6.41 -10.05 3.56
CA PRO A 51 5.83 -10.39 2.25
C PRO A 51 5.08 -11.72 2.28
N GLY A 52 3.87 -11.76 1.72
CA GLY A 52 3.07 -12.98 1.61
C GLY A 52 2.22 -13.31 2.85
N MET A 53 2.44 -12.67 4.00
CA MET A 53 1.71 -13.01 5.24
C MET A 53 0.27 -12.50 5.24
N ILE A 54 0.02 -11.33 4.64
CA ILE A 54 -1.34 -10.79 4.45
C ILE A 54 -2.09 -11.64 3.41
N GLU A 55 -1.42 -12.01 2.34
CA GLU A 55 -1.95 -12.88 1.28
C GLU A 55 -2.31 -14.26 1.82
N GLN A 56 -1.44 -14.84 2.68
CA GLN A 56 -1.69 -16.08 3.37
C GLN A 56 -2.95 -15.98 4.26
N ASP A 57 -3.03 -14.96 5.11
CA ASP A 57 -4.21 -14.73 5.96
C ASP A 57 -5.48 -14.64 5.10
N PHE A 58 -5.43 -13.88 4.01
CA PHE A 58 -6.58 -13.70 3.16
C PHE A 58 -6.98 -14.98 2.43
N ALA A 59 -6.01 -15.79 1.98
CA ALA A 59 -6.26 -17.07 1.34
C ALA A 59 -6.89 -18.09 2.30
N LEU A 60 -6.43 -18.14 3.56
CA LEU A 60 -6.98 -19.02 4.59
C LEU A 60 -8.39 -18.59 5.03
N LEU A 61 -8.60 -17.29 5.19
CA LEU A 61 -9.87 -16.73 5.68
C LEU A 61 -10.95 -16.65 4.58
N TYR A 62 -10.54 -16.50 3.32
CA TYR A 62 -11.44 -16.33 2.17
C TYR A 62 -10.97 -17.12 0.94
N PRO A 63 -10.98 -18.47 0.98
CA PRO A 63 -10.36 -19.31 -0.05
C PRO A 63 -10.88 -19.07 -1.46
N SER A 64 -12.20 -18.87 -1.60
CA SER A 64 -12.88 -18.62 -2.88
C SER A 64 -12.76 -17.19 -3.39
N ARG A 65 -12.10 -16.30 -2.64
CA ARG A 65 -11.97 -14.88 -2.97
C ARG A 65 -10.54 -14.38 -2.88
N SER A 66 -9.56 -15.26 -2.69
CA SER A 66 -8.15 -14.91 -2.49
C SER A 66 -7.60 -14.02 -3.62
N ASN A 67 -7.90 -14.36 -4.86
CA ASN A 67 -7.58 -13.59 -6.07
C ASN A 67 -8.26 -12.22 -6.15
N LYS A 68 -9.22 -11.92 -5.26
CA LYS A 68 -9.93 -10.64 -5.20
C LYS A 68 -9.42 -9.72 -4.09
N LEU A 69 -8.34 -10.08 -3.39
CA LEU A 69 -7.75 -9.26 -2.32
C LEU A 69 -7.57 -7.80 -2.78
N TYR A 70 -6.90 -7.62 -3.91
CA TYR A 70 -6.60 -6.30 -4.46
C TYR A 70 -7.76 -5.67 -5.27
N GLN A 71 -8.83 -6.44 -5.56
CA GLN A 71 -9.98 -5.93 -6.31
C GLN A 71 -10.89 -5.00 -5.49
N ARG A 72 -10.68 -4.89 -4.18
CA ARG A 72 -11.48 -4.03 -3.29
C ARG A 72 -10.94 -2.61 -3.13
N TRP A 73 -9.95 -2.22 -3.93
CA TRP A 73 -9.30 -0.92 -3.82
C TRP A 73 -10.30 0.25 -3.80
N GLU A 74 -11.36 0.24 -4.62
CA GLU A 74 -12.38 1.31 -4.62
C GLU A 74 -13.00 1.57 -3.23
N LYS A 75 -13.31 0.50 -2.48
CA LYS A 75 -13.86 0.63 -1.12
C LYS A 75 -12.81 1.11 -0.12
N VAL A 76 -11.54 0.73 -0.32
CA VAL A 76 -10.42 1.15 0.53
C VAL A 76 -10.06 2.61 0.26
N ALA A 77 -10.03 3.02 -1.00
CA ALA A 77 -9.71 4.38 -1.44
C ALA A 77 -10.58 5.43 -0.75
N ARG A 78 -11.90 5.19 -0.67
CA ARG A 78 -12.83 6.08 0.06
C ARG A 78 -12.49 6.20 1.55
N LYS A 79 -12.08 5.09 2.19
CA LYS A 79 -11.68 5.12 3.61
C LYS A 79 -10.36 5.88 3.81
N VAL A 80 -9.43 5.74 2.87
CA VAL A 80 -8.17 6.49 2.87
C VAL A 80 -8.44 7.99 2.77
N ILE A 81 -9.31 8.41 1.85
CA ILE A 81 -9.72 9.82 1.70
C ILE A 81 -10.44 10.33 2.95
N LEU A 82 -11.33 9.53 3.55
CA LEU A 82 -12.00 9.92 4.79
C LEU A 82 -11.00 10.11 5.93
N TYR A 83 -10.07 9.16 6.09
CA TYR A 83 -9.02 9.25 7.10
C TYR A 83 -8.10 10.46 6.85
N SER A 84 -7.82 10.80 5.59
CA SER A 84 -6.92 11.92 5.29
C SER A 84 -7.54 13.28 5.59
N GLN A 85 -8.85 13.40 5.83
CA GLN A 85 -9.48 14.70 6.14
C GLN A 85 -8.90 15.37 7.41
N GLN A 86 -8.30 14.60 8.30
CA GLN A 86 -7.58 15.12 9.48
C GLN A 86 -6.17 15.67 9.15
N LEU A 87 -5.71 15.54 7.90
CA LEU A 87 -4.39 15.96 7.41
C LEU A 87 -4.54 17.16 6.47
N ASN A 88 -3.50 18.00 6.41
CA ASN A 88 -3.48 19.15 5.50
C ASN A 88 -3.15 18.77 4.04
N TRP A 89 -3.66 17.64 3.54
CA TRP A 89 -3.26 17.08 2.24
C TRP A 89 -3.62 17.96 1.04
N ARG A 90 -4.66 18.81 1.18
CA ARG A 90 -5.12 19.71 0.11
C ARG A 90 -4.08 20.74 -0.28
N GLU A 91 -3.37 21.30 0.71
CA GLU A 91 -2.27 22.22 0.46
C GLU A 91 -1.09 21.48 -0.18
N VAL A 92 -0.79 20.29 0.30
CA VAL A 92 0.31 19.45 -0.20
C VAL A 92 0.15 19.10 -1.67
N LEU A 93 -1.07 18.72 -2.06
CA LEU A 93 -1.38 18.28 -3.42
C LEU A 93 -1.83 19.44 -4.33
N GLY A 94 -1.91 20.67 -3.84
CA GLY A 94 -2.41 21.81 -4.62
C GLY A 94 -3.91 21.70 -5.00
N MET A 95 -4.71 21.06 -4.15
CA MET A 95 -6.13 20.74 -4.38
C MET A 95 -7.05 21.50 -3.40
N GLN A 96 -6.76 22.78 -3.12
CA GLN A 96 -7.51 23.57 -2.13
C GLN A 96 -8.99 23.72 -2.50
N ASN A 97 -9.29 23.83 -3.79
CA ASN A 97 -10.65 24.09 -4.31
C ASN A 97 -11.38 22.83 -4.83
N THR A 98 -10.78 21.64 -4.69
CA THR A 98 -11.38 20.42 -5.25
C THR A 98 -12.48 19.86 -4.35
N ASN A 99 -13.68 19.69 -4.89
CA ASN A 99 -14.72 18.93 -4.21
C ASN A 99 -14.50 17.42 -4.46
N ILE A 100 -14.48 16.62 -3.39
CA ILE A 100 -14.23 15.17 -3.46
C ILE A 100 -15.41 14.46 -4.13
N ASP A 101 -16.62 14.97 -3.96
CA ASP A 101 -17.84 14.37 -4.50
C ASP A 101 -17.94 14.49 -6.02
N ASP A 102 -17.20 15.43 -6.61
CA ASP A 102 -17.14 15.66 -8.06
C ASP A 102 -16.12 14.76 -8.76
N LEU A 103 -15.31 14.01 -8.01
CA LEU A 103 -14.29 13.12 -8.58
C LEU A 103 -14.91 11.87 -9.20
N THR A 104 -14.41 11.49 -10.36
CA THR A 104 -14.70 10.19 -10.95
C THR A 104 -14.20 9.05 -10.06
N LYS A 105 -14.67 7.83 -10.33
CA LYS A 105 -14.21 6.62 -9.63
C LYS A 105 -12.70 6.41 -9.76
N GLU A 106 -12.11 6.80 -10.89
CA GLU A 106 -10.68 6.62 -11.13
C GLU A 106 -9.86 7.71 -10.43
N GLU A 107 -10.30 8.97 -10.51
CA GLU A 107 -9.71 10.08 -9.74
C GLU A 107 -9.72 9.81 -8.25
N THR A 108 -10.81 9.23 -7.72
CA THR A 108 -10.91 8.82 -6.31
C THR A 108 -9.82 7.82 -5.93
N LYS A 109 -9.53 6.84 -6.79
CA LYS A 109 -8.48 5.84 -6.53
C LYS A 109 -7.09 6.48 -6.59
N ASN A 110 -6.83 7.34 -7.57
CA ASN A 110 -5.54 8.01 -7.75
C ASN A 110 -5.25 8.98 -6.61
N LEU A 111 -6.27 9.73 -6.16
CA LEU A 111 -6.18 10.55 -4.98
C LEU A 111 -5.83 9.70 -3.75
N ALA A 112 -6.52 8.58 -3.54
CA ALA A 112 -6.23 7.71 -2.41
C ALA A 112 -4.77 7.20 -2.41
N PHE A 113 -4.20 6.83 -3.57
CA PHE A 113 -2.78 6.45 -3.64
C PHE A 113 -1.84 7.60 -3.23
N SER A 114 -2.11 8.81 -3.71
CA SER A 114 -1.35 10.01 -3.32
C SER A 114 -1.46 10.29 -1.83
N LEU A 115 -2.63 10.07 -1.25
CA LEU A 115 -2.87 10.22 0.18
C LEU A 115 -2.18 9.16 1.01
N LEU A 116 -1.99 7.92 0.51
CA LEU A 116 -1.20 6.92 1.22
C LEU A 116 0.23 7.40 1.44
N ALA A 117 0.84 8.09 0.46
CA ALA A 117 2.16 8.70 0.62
C ALA A 117 2.22 9.75 1.74
N ILE A 118 1.11 10.48 1.94
CA ILE A 118 0.98 11.50 2.98
C ILE A 118 0.69 10.86 4.34
N ILE A 119 -0.12 9.79 4.38
CA ILE A 119 -0.47 9.07 5.61
C ILE A 119 0.73 8.29 6.14
N PHE A 120 1.45 7.59 5.26
CA PHE A 120 2.61 6.76 5.59
C PHE A 120 3.93 7.50 5.44
N ARG A 121 3.93 8.83 5.61
CA ARG A 121 5.16 9.62 5.68
C ARG A 121 6.15 8.96 6.62
N ASN A 122 7.21 8.38 6.05
CA ASN A 122 8.30 7.80 6.80
C ASN A 122 8.97 8.94 7.58
N GLY A 123 8.69 9.05 8.87
CA GLY A 123 9.56 9.76 9.78
C GLY A 123 10.92 9.07 9.71
N ARG A 124 11.95 9.77 9.26
CA ARG A 124 13.34 9.29 9.39
C ARG A 124 13.65 9.13 10.88
N SER A 125 13.40 7.96 11.45
CA SER A 125 13.96 7.56 12.75
C SER A 125 15.23 6.73 12.48
N GLY A 126 16.20 7.36 11.86
CA GLY A 126 17.59 6.88 11.77
C GLY A 126 18.49 7.87 12.51
N THR A 127 19.34 7.36 13.38
CA THR A 127 20.33 8.09 14.17
C THR A 127 21.08 9.13 13.32
N GLY A 128 20.74 10.42 13.48
CA GLY A 128 21.55 11.54 13.00
C GLY A 128 20.89 12.60 12.11
N ARG A 129 19.69 12.38 11.54
CA ARG A 129 18.96 13.43 10.81
C ARG A 129 17.47 13.45 11.16
N LYS A 130 17.14 14.23 12.20
CA LYS A 130 15.76 14.63 12.51
C LYS A 130 15.26 15.60 11.43
N GLY A 131 14.79 15.07 10.31
CA GLY A 131 14.07 15.83 9.30
C GLY A 131 12.92 14.99 8.80
N HIS A 132 11.69 15.37 9.12
CA HIS A 132 10.53 14.90 8.37
C HIS A 132 10.73 15.32 6.91
N ASN A 133 10.61 14.38 5.97
CA ASN A 133 10.53 14.74 4.55
C ASN A 133 9.32 15.68 4.36
N SER A 134 9.46 16.70 3.52
CA SER A 134 8.38 17.65 3.32
C SER A 134 7.13 16.97 2.75
N ALA A 135 6.01 17.68 2.86
CA ALA A 135 4.80 17.57 2.05
C ALA A 135 4.95 16.74 0.76
N ASN A 136 5.80 17.33 -0.05
CA ASN A 136 5.99 17.04 -1.44
C ASN A 136 7.02 15.91 -1.62
N ASP A 137 8.12 15.95 -0.84
CA ASP A 137 9.19 14.96 -0.93
C ASP A 137 8.69 13.55 -0.62
N SER A 138 7.74 13.42 0.31
CA SER A 138 7.19 12.10 0.66
C SER A 138 6.34 11.52 -0.45
N VAL A 139 5.64 12.34 -1.24
CA VAL A 139 4.85 11.85 -2.37
C VAL A 139 5.77 11.48 -3.53
N ASN A 140 6.78 12.31 -3.80
CA ASN A 140 7.78 12.03 -4.83
C ASN A 140 8.67 10.81 -4.51
N CYS A 141 8.88 10.49 -3.22
CA CYS A 141 9.60 9.28 -2.82
C CYS A 141 8.71 8.02 -2.80
N PHE A 142 7.39 8.19 -2.71
CA PHE A 142 6.45 7.07 -2.56
C PHE A 142 5.81 6.67 -3.88
N ILE A 143 5.69 7.57 -4.86
CA ILE A 143 5.16 7.26 -6.18
C ILE A 143 6.26 7.54 -7.20
N ASP A 144 6.81 6.48 -7.80
CA ASP A 144 7.73 6.58 -8.92
C ASP A 144 6.92 6.54 -10.22
N VAL A 145 6.90 7.67 -10.93
CA VAL A 145 6.23 7.79 -12.22
C VAL A 145 7.24 7.50 -13.33
N GLN A 146 7.10 6.34 -13.96
CA GLN A 146 7.90 5.91 -15.10
C GLN A 146 7.17 6.15 -16.43
N PRO A 147 7.90 6.32 -17.55
CA PRO A 147 7.31 6.48 -18.88
C PRO A 147 6.38 5.31 -19.25
N GLU A 148 5.37 5.55 -20.10
CA GLU A 148 4.39 4.51 -20.51
C GLU A 148 5.02 3.26 -21.15
N MET A 149 6.21 3.38 -21.75
CA MET A 149 6.94 2.26 -22.37
C MET A 149 8.12 1.75 -21.54
N PHE A 150 8.11 1.94 -20.22
CA PHE A 150 9.20 1.45 -19.38
C PHE A 150 9.16 -0.08 -19.19
N ASP A 151 10.35 -0.68 -19.14
CA ASP A 151 10.50 -2.11 -18.86
C ASP A 151 10.40 -2.37 -17.35
N ILE A 152 9.31 -3.04 -16.95
CA ILE A 152 9.02 -3.40 -15.55
C ILE A 152 10.10 -4.35 -15.00
N ASP A 153 10.56 -5.31 -15.78
CA ASP A 153 11.52 -6.32 -15.34
C ASP A 153 12.90 -5.70 -15.13
N GLN A 154 13.31 -4.78 -16.01
CA GLN A 154 14.54 -4.02 -15.84
C GLN A 154 14.44 -3.08 -14.62
N TYR A 155 13.29 -2.41 -14.44
CA TYR A 155 13.06 -1.54 -13.30
C TYR A 155 13.17 -2.29 -11.97
N VAL A 156 12.50 -3.45 -11.83
CA VAL A 156 12.52 -4.26 -10.59
C VAL A 156 13.93 -4.74 -10.25
N LYS A 157 14.77 -5.02 -11.26
CA LYS A 157 16.17 -5.41 -11.05
C LYS A 157 17.02 -4.24 -10.53
N THR A 158 16.72 -3.03 -10.97
CA THR A 158 17.52 -1.82 -10.68
C THR A 158 17.07 -1.12 -9.39
N SER A 159 15.76 -1.08 -9.13
CA SER A 159 15.16 -0.39 -7.97
C SER A 159 15.49 -1.06 -6.62
N LYS A 160 15.65 -2.39 -6.60
CA LYS A 160 16.11 -3.14 -5.41
C LYS A 160 17.47 -2.68 -4.88
N GLN A 161 18.27 -1.99 -5.69
CA GLN A 161 19.59 -1.49 -5.29
C GLN A 161 19.58 -0.03 -4.79
N GLN A 162 18.54 0.75 -5.10
CA GLN A 162 18.56 2.21 -4.90
C GLN A 162 17.58 2.71 -3.84
N THR A 163 16.49 2.00 -3.56
CA THR A 163 15.46 2.47 -2.60
C THR A 163 15.10 1.40 -1.58
N PRO A 164 15.44 1.55 -0.29
CA PRO A 164 15.15 0.56 0.76
C PRO A 164 13.69 0.59 1.26
N HIS A 165 12.79 1.36 0.66
CA HIS A 165 11.41 1.53 1.10
C HIS A 165 10.39 1.23 0.00
N SER A 166 9.22 0.72 0.40
CA SER A 166 8.08 0.45 -0.48
C SER A 166 7.62 1.73 -1.18
N HIS A 167 7.61 1.71 -2.50
CA HIS A 167 7.12 2.76 -3.38
C HIS A 167 6.15 2.16 -4.39
N LEU A 168 5.19 2.95 -4.85
CA LEU A 168 4.25 2.63 -5.91
C LEU A 168 4.87 3.02 -7.25
N LEU A 169 4.77 2.12 -8.21
CA LEU A 169 5.22 2.34 -9.57
C LEU A 169 4.00 2.73 -10.44
N CYS A 170 4.07 3.88 -11.08
CA CYS A 170 3.03 4.40 -11.95
C CYS A 170 3.57 4.61 -13.37
N ALA A 171 2.95 3.99 -14.36
CA ALA A 171 3.23 4.29 -15.77
C ALA A 171 2.42 5.52 -16.23
N GLY A 172 3.08 6.58 -16.71
CA GLY A 172 2.45 7.79 -17.20
C GLY A 172 3.43 8.79 -17.84
N LYS A 173 2.89 9.89 -18.40
CA LYS A 173 3.71 10.97 -18.98
C LYS A 173 4.48 11.71 -17.87
N SER A 174 5.77 11.98 -18.09
CA SER A 174 6.71 12.62 -17.16
C SER A 174 6.44 14.11 -16.87
N ASP A 175 5.18 14.54 -16.81
CA ASP A 175 4.84 15.85 -16.24
C ASP A 175 4.64 15.67 -14.74
N ASN A 176 5.67 16.03 -13.98
CA ASN A 176 5.87 15.85 -12.53
C ASN A 176 4.81 16.46 -11.59
N SER A 177 3.62 16.79 -12.08
CA SER A 177 2.53 17.31 -11.25
C SER A 177 1.47 16.23 -11.07
N ILE A 178 1.33 15.75 -9.84
CA ILE A 178 0.29 14.79 -9.36
C ILE A 178 -1.13 15.24 -9.74
N THR A 179 -1.33 16.53 -9.98
CA THR A 179 -2.57 17.11 -10.54
C THR A 179 -2.97 16.46 -11.88
N ASN A 180 -2.01 16.03 -12.71
CA ASN A 180 -2.27 15.36 -13.99
C ASN A 180 -2.66 13.89 -13.84
N LEU A 181 -2.28 13.24 -12.74
CA LEU A 181 -2.69 11.86 -12.42
C LEU A 181 -4.19 11.76 -12.10
N CYS A 182 -4.78 12.84 -11.58
CA CYS A 182 -6.23 12.93 -11.41
C CYS A 182 -6.91 13.26 -12.76
N HIS A 183 -6.42 14.23 -13.53
CA HIS A 183 -7.17 14.74 -14.68
C HIS A 183 -6.98 14.03 -16.04
N HIS A 184 -6.03 13.11 -16.22
CA HIS A 184 -5.69 12.58 -17.57
C HIS A 184 -5.77 11.07 -17.79
N ARG A 185 -6.51 10.32 -16.98
CA ARG A 185 -6.75 8.88 -17.21
C ARG A 185 -8.18 8.55 -17.63
N THR A 186 -8.65 9.14 -18.73
CA THR A 186 -9.91 8.75 -19.38
C THR A 186 -9.77 7.57 -20.35
N GLU A 187 -8.55 7.13 -20.70
CA GLU A 187 -8.36 6.11 -21.74
C GLU A 187 -7.24 5.13 -21.39
N CYS A 188 -7.54 4.09 -20.61
CA CYS A 188 -6.78 2.84 -20.63
C CYS A 188 -7.66 1.72 -20.07
N THR A 189 -8.28 0.97 -20.98
CA THR A 189 -8.94 -0.31 -20.69
C THR A 189 -7.91 -1.31 -20.16
N PRO A 190 -8.21 -2.06 -19.10
CA PRO A 190 -7.33 -3.13 -18.64
C PRO A 190 -7.37 -4.27 -19.66
N SER A 191 -6.32 -4.38 -20.48
CA SER A 191 -6.09 -5.58 -21.28
C SER A 191 -5.70 -6.71 -20.34
N ALA A 192 -6.56 -7.72 -20.25
CA ALA A 192 -6.25 -8.96 -19.58
C ALA A 192 -5.08 -9.63 -20.31
N VAL A 193 -3.96 -9.81 -19.63
CA VAL A 193 -2.93 -10.75 -20.08
C VAL A 193 -3.47 -12.15 -19.81
N THR A 194 -4.19 -12.71 -20.78
CA THR A 194 -4.51 -14.14 -20.82
C THR A 194 -3.23 -14.90 -21.18
N HIS A 195 -2.71 -15.66 -20.23
CA HIS A 195 -1.71 -16.68 -20.50
C HIS A 195 -2.44 -17.87 -21.18
N GLU A 196 -2.43 -17.92 -22.50
CA GLU A 196 -2.63 -19.17 -23.24
C GLU A 196 -1.24 -19.72 -23.58
N SER A 197 -0.89 -20.83 -22.96
CA SER A 197 0.27 -21.63 -23.33
C SER A 197 -0.20 -22.77 -24.23
N TYR A 198 0.39 -22.90 -25.41
CA TYR A 198 0.43 -24.12 -26.21
C TYR A 198 1.29 -25.18 -25.53
#